data_AF-A0A2M8CY96-F1
#
_entry.id   AF-A0A2M8CY96-F1
#
_cell.length_a   1.000
_cell.length_b   1.000
_cell.length_c   1.000
_cell.angle_alpha   90.00
_cell.angle_beta   90.00
_cell.angle_gamma   90.00
#
_symmetry.space_group_name_H-M   'P 1'
#
loop_
_entity.id
_entity.type
_entity.pdbx_description
1 polymer ?
#
loop_
_entity_poly.entity_id
_entity_poly.type
_entity_poly.pdbx_seq_one_letter_code
_entity_poly.pdbx_strand_id
1 'polypeptide(L)'
;MPHVCTGKALKSCIHAIRCGIITDTTLWTLCRYRHKTHWSGAKNLLDRGKNNKFGDAAYAFEELVAELGAAFLCGATGVESVPREDHSQYIQNWLKALKSDKKFIFSASSQAQKAVDYLFSFQEQAEAA
;
A
#
# COMPACT_ATOMS: atom_id res chain seq x y z
N MET A 1 11.41 13.56 43.62
CA MET A 1 12.16 12.66 42.72
C MET A 1 11.15 11.71 42.08
N PRO A 2 10.83 11.81 40.79
CA PRO A 2 9.86 10.92 40.17
C PRO A 2 10.54 9.61 39.75
N HIS A 3 9.92 8.49 40.13
CA HIS A 3 10.34 7.15 39.79
C HIS A 3 10.11 6.86 38.30
N VAL A 4 11.15 6.32 37.66
CA VAL A 4 11.12 5.76 36.30
C VAL A 4 10.37 4.42 36.33
N CYS A 5 9.27 4.31 35.60
CA CYS A 5 8.60 3.03 35.33
C CYS A 5 9.25 2.36 34.11
N THR A 6 9.97 1.27 34.35
CA THR A 6 10.60 0.42 33.33
C THR A 6 9.57 -0.50 32.67
N GLY A 7 9.72 -0.70 31.36
CA GLY A 7 8.77 -1.42 30.52
C GLY A 7 8.65 -2.91 30.82
N LYS A 8 7.41 -3.38 31.01
CA LYS A 8 6.96 -4.77 30.78
C LYS A 8 5.45 -4.90 31.04
N ALA A 9 4.60 -4.27 30.23
CA ALA A 9 3.15 -4.49 30.34
C ALA A 9 2.36 -4.12 29.08
N LEU A 10 2.82 -4.52 27.89
CA LEU A 10 2.14 -4.18 26.62
C LEU A 10 1.85 -5.40 25.73
N LYS A 11 1.65 -6.59 26.33
CA LYS A 11 1.42 -7.83 25.56
C LYS A 11 0.14 -8.60 25.86
N SER A 12 -0.86 -8.05 26.58
CA SER A 12 -1.98 -8.89 27.04
C SER A 12 -3.41 -8.47 26.69
N CYS A 13 -3.68 -7.41 25.91
CA CYS A 13 -5.08 -6.94 25.74
C CYS A 13 -5.59 -6.84 24.29
N ILE A 14 -4.95 -7.46 23.29
CA ILE A 14 -5.42 -7.36 21.88
C ILE A 14 -6.52 -8.40 21.55
N HIS A 15 -6.82 -9.35 22.44
CA HIS A 15 -7.63 -10.53 22.07
C HIS A 15 -9.15 -10.43 22.25
N ALA A 16 -9.74 -9.24 22.36
CA ALA A 16 -11.20 -9.14 22.38
C ALA A 16 -11.65 -7.79 21.81
N ILE A 17 -12.32 -7.81 20.65
CA ILE A 17 -13.58 -7.11 20.36
C ILE A 17 -13.99 -7.31 18.88
N ARG A 18 -15.14 -8.01 18.74
CA ARG A 18 -16.23 -7.91 17.76
C ARG A 18 -15.99 -7.31 16.35
N CYS A 19 -16.38 -8.11 15.36
CA CYS A 19 -17.19 -7.77 14.18
C CYS A 19 -16.94 -6.41 13.48
N GLY A 20 -16.25 -6.47 12.34
CA GLY A 20 -16.57 -5.64 11.17
C GLY A 20 -16.03 -4.21 11.11
N ILE A 21 -15.48 -3.66 12.19
CA ILE A 21 -14.75 -2.39 12.13
C ILE A 21 -13.26 -2.71 12.00
N ILE A 22 -12.59 -2.12 11.02
CA ILE A 22 -11.13 -2.20 10.88
C ILE A 22 -10.53 -1.49 12.11
N THR A 23 -10.19 -2.25 13.15
CA THR A 23 -9.54 -1.75 14.38
C THR A 23 -8.04 -1.57 14.20
N ASP A 24 -7.50 -2.03 13.07
CA ASP A 24 -6.08 -1.96 12.75
C ASP A 24 -5.80 -0.68 11.94
N THR A 25 -5.06 0.24 12.56
CA THR A 25 -4.68 1.53 11.96
C THR A 25 -3.88 1.36 10.67
N THR A 26 -3.20 0.23 10.48
CA THR A 26 -2.40 -0.05 9.28
C THR A 26 -3.31 -0.36 8.08
N LEU A 27 -4.42 -1.08 8.29
CA LEU A 27 -5.38 -1.41 7.24
C LEU A 27 -6.11 -0.17 6.70
N TRP A 28 -6.48 0.78 7.57
CA TRP A 28 -7.06 2.05 7.13
C TRP A 28 -6.05 2.87 6.31
N THR A 29 -4.80 2.89 6.74
CA THR A 29 -3.72 3.65 6.09
C THR A 29 -3.40 3.09 4.70
N LEU A 30 -3.31 1.77 4.58
CA LEU A 30 -3.12 1.07 3.31
C LEU A 30 -4.25 1.39 2.32
N CYS A 31 -5.50 1.30 2.79
CA CYS A 31 -6.68 1.61 1.98
C CYS A 31 -6.66 3.07 1.49
N ARG A 32 -6.30 4.01 2.36
CA ARG A 32 -6.13 5.44 2.00
C ARG A 32 -5.04 5.63 0.95
N TYR A 33 -3.88 4.98 1.10
CA TYR A 33 -2.79 5.10 0.13
C TYR A 33 -3.14 4.51 -1.23
N ARG A 34 -3.79 3.34 -1.27
CA ARG A 34 -4.30 2.75 -2.51
C ARG A 34 -5.22 3.71 -3.27
N HIS A 35 -6.19 4.32 -2.59
CA HIS A 35 -7.09 5.28 -3.22
C HIS A 35 -6.38 6.56 -3.70
N LYS A 36 -5.35 7.03 -2.98
CA LYS A 36 -4.49 8.13 -3.44
C LYS A 36 -3.70 7.75 -4.70
N THR A 37 -3.18 6.54 -4.76
CA THR A 37 -2.47 6.04 -5.95
C THR A 37 -3.43 5.91 -7.14
N HIS A 38 -4.66 5.45 -6.95
CA HIS A 38 -5.68 5.48 -8.01
C HIS A 38 -5.99 6.91 -8.48
N TRP A 39 -6.16 7.84 -7.53
CA TRP A 39 -6.44 9.24 -7.86
C TRP A 39 -5.36 9.82 -8.78
N SER A 40 -4.07 9.53 -8.53
CA SER A 40 -2.97 10.01 -9.37
C SER A 40 -3.05 9.51 -10.82
N GLY A 41 -3.83 8.46 -11.11
CA GLY A 41 -3.98 7.86 -12.44
C GLY A 41 -4.97 8.59 -13.36
N ALA A 42 -5.64 9.62 -12.87
CA ALA A 42 -6.60 10.41 -13.66
C ALA A 42 -5.94 11.06 -14.90
N LYS A 43 -6.76 11.32 -15.93
CA LYS A 43 -6.32 11.86 -17.23
C LYS A 43 -5.54 13.18 -17.12
N ASN A 44 -5.91 14.04 -16.19
CA ASN A 44 -5.24 15.34 -15.99
C ASN A 44 -3.96 15.24 -15.13
N LEU A 45 -3.56 14.03 -14.73
CA LEU A 45 -2.43 13.76 -13.85
C LEU A 45 -1.42 12.85 -14.57
N LEU A 46 -1.33 11.57 -14.20
CA LEU A 46 -0.41 10.60 -14.82
C LEU A 46 -1.02 9.81 -15.99
N ASP A 47 -2.28 10.09 -16.34
CA ASP A 47 -3.00 9.53 -17.50
C ASP A 47 -2.85 8.01 -17.66
N ARG A 48 -3.17 7.27 -16.60
CA ARG A 48 -3.14 5.79 -16.59
C ARG A 48 -4.52 5.16 -16.81
N GLY A 49 -5.58 5.97 -16.70
CA GLY A 49 -6.96 5.55 -16.89
C GLY A 49 -7.28 5.22 -18.33
N LYS A 50 -7.30 3.92 -18.67
CA LYS A 50 -7.99 3.42 -19.87
C LYS A 50 -9.46 3.16 -19.51
N ASN A 51 -10.36 3.15 -20.49
CA ASN A 51 -11.78 2.77 -20.31
C ASN A 51 -11.85 1.29 -19.89
N ASN A 52 -11.66 1.04 -18.60
CA ASN A 52 -11.45 -0.29 -18.05
C ASN A 52 -12.78 -0.84 -17.56
N LYS A 53 -13.25 -1.96 -18.13
CA LYS A 53 -14.34 -2.71 -17.52
C LYS A 53 -13.79 -3.59 -16.41
N PHE A 54 -14.58 -3.79 -15.38
CA PHE A 54 -14.24 -4.72 -14.31
C PHE A 54 -13.91 -6.11 -14.90
N GLY A 55 -12.76 -6.66 -14.54
CA GLY A 55 -12.28 -7.95 -15.02
C GLY A 55 -11.34 -7.91 -16.24
N ASP A 56 -11.15 -6.74 -16.87
CA ASP A 56 -10.19 -6.62 -17.98
C ASP A 56 -8.73 -6.58 -17.49
N ALA A 57 -7.79 -6.97 -18.36
CA ALA A 57 -6.36 -6.92 -18.04
C ALA A 57 -5.86 -5.50 -17.68
N ALA A 58 -6.44 -4.47 -18.30
CA ALA A 58 -6.13 -3.08 -17.98
C ALA A 58 -6.69 -2.64 -16.61
N TYR A 59 -7.82 -3.20 -16.20
CA TYR A 59 -8.36 -3.03 -14.84
C TYR A 59 -7.43 -3.69 -13.82
N ALA A 60 -7.08 -4.96 -14.02
CA ALA A 60 -6.17 -5.70 -13.15
C ALA A 60 -4.78 -5.04 -13.05
N PHE A 61 -4.31 -4.42 -14.13
CA PHE A 61 -3.05 -3.66 -14.13
C PHE A 61 -3.14 -2.42 -13.22
N GLU A 62 -4.19 -1.61 -13.31
CA GLU A 62 -4.32 -0.42 -12.47
C GLU A 62 -4.54 -0.77 -11.00
N GLU A 63 -5.27 -1.85 -10.71
CA GLU A 63 -5.40 -2.37 -9.34
C GLU A 63 -4.04 -2.79 -8.77
N LEU A 64 -3.20 -3.47 -9.58
CA LEU A 64 -1.85 -3.84 -9.17
C LEU A 64 -0.96 -2.61 -8.94
N VAL A 65 -1.05 -1.59 -9.80
CA VAL A 65 -0.34 -0.30 -9.61
C VAL A 65 -0.73 0.36 -8.30
N ALA A 66 -2.03 0.37 -7.97
CA ALA A 66 -2.54 0.98 -6.76
C ALA A 66 -2.10 0.25 -5.48
N GLU A 67 -2.13 -1.08 -5.49
CA GLU A 67 -1.65 -1.90 -4.35
C GLU A 67 -0.14 -1.76 -4.14
N LEU A 68 0.66 -1.78 -5.22
CA LEU A 68 2.11 -1.56 -5.14
C LEU A 68 2.44 -0.15 -4.65
N GLY A 69 1.73 0.88 -5.13
CA GLY A 69 1.94 2.25 -4.67
C GLY A 69 1.59 2.42 -3.20
N ALA A 70 0.54 1.75 -2.71
CA ALA A 70 0.21 1.73 -1.30
C ALA A 70 1.32 1.09 -0.46
N ALA A 71 1.87 -0.04 -0.91
CA ALA A 71 3.00 -0.71 -0.24
C ALA A 71 4.26 0.19 -0.20
N PHE A 72 4.58 0.88 -1.30
CA PHE A 72 5.71 1.80 -1.36
C PHE A 72 5.52 3.00 -0.43
N LEU A 73 4.31 3.57 -0.37
CA LEU A 73 3.98 4.65 0.56
C LEU A 73 4.08 4.20 2.02
N CYS A 74 3.62 2.99 2.35
CA CYS A 74 3.80 2.43 3.69
C CYS A 74 5.29 2.33 4.06
N GLY A 75 6.12 1.81 3.15
CA GLY A 75 7.57 1.74 3.35
C GLY A 75 8.24 3.11 3.50
N ALA A 76 7.85 4.09 2.67
CA ALA A 76 8.41 5.44 2.72
C ALA A 76 7.99 6.24 3.96
N THR A 77 6.79 5.99 4.49
CA THR A 77 6.25 6.70 5.67
C THR A 77 6.49 5.98 7.00
N GLY A 78 7.08 4.79 6.98
CA GLY A 78 7.34 3.98 8.17
C GLY A 78 6.08 3.32 8.76
N VAL A 79 5.02 3.19 7.96
CA VAL A 79 3.81 2.47 8.36
C VAL A 79 4.10 0.97 8.23
N GLU A 80 4.48 0.35 9.34
CA GLU A 80 4.70 -1.10 9.37
C GLU A 80 3.37 -1.86 9.45
N SER A 81 3.09 -2.71 8.47
CA SER A 81 2.10 -3.77 8.65
C SER A 81 2.73 -4.84 9.54
N VAL A 82 2.09 -5.23 10.63
CA VAL A 82 2.52 -6.39 11.42
C VAL A 82 2.54 -7.61 10.51
N PRO A 83 3.70 -8.19 10.17
CA PRO A 83 3.75 -9.33 9.26
C PRO A 83 3.10 -10.52 9.96
N ARG A 84 2.06 -11.10 9.36
CA ARG A 84 1.50 -12.37 9.86
C ARG A 84 2.44 -13.50 9.42
N GLU A 85 2.66 -14.48 10.28
CA GLU A 85 3.68 -15.53 10.08
C GLU A 85 3.47 -16.38 8.81
N ASP A 86 2.26 -16.39 8.26
CA ASP A 86 1.87 -17.09 7.02
C ASP A 86 2.16 -16.30 5.73
N HIS A 87 2.58 -15.04 5.79
CA HIS A 87 2.80 -14.18 4.61
C HIS A 87 3.86 -14.72 3.65
N SER A 88 4.89 -15.40 4.17
CA SER A 88 6.00 -15.93 3.36
C SER A 88 5.58 -17.05 2.38
N GLN A 89 4.52 -17.80 2.72
CA GLN A 89 4.02 -18.90 1.89
C GLN A 89 3.31 -18.39 0.62
N TYR A 90 2.63 -17.24 0.71
CA TYR A 90 1.96 -16.62 -0.44
C TYR A 90 2.96 -16.04 -1.45
N ILE A 91 4.10 -15.52 -0.99
CA ILE A 91 5.16 -15.00 -1.87
C ILE A 91 5.70 -16.11 -2.79
N GLN A 92 5.89 -17.33 -2.28
CA GLN A 92 6.33 -18.46 -3.12
C GLN A 92 5.31 -18.83 -4.19
N ASN A 93 4.01 -18.78 -3.87
CA ASN A 93 2.95 -19.07 -4.82
C ASN A 93 2.81 -17.94 -5.86
N TRP A 94 2.97 -16.67 -5.47
CA TRP A 94 3.00 -15.53 -6.39
C TRP A 94 4.21 -15.58 -7.33
N LEU A 95 5.38 -15.99 -6.85
CA LEU A 95 6.57 -16.17 -7.69
C LEU A 95 6.37 -17.24 -8.77
N LYS A 96 5.57 -18.28 -8.51
CA LYS A 96 5.19 -19.28 -9.52
C LYS A 96 4.22 -18.69 -10.55
N ALA A 97 3.23 -17.92 -10.11
CA ALA A 97 2.27 -17.24 -10.99
C ALA A 97 2.94 -16.17 -11.87
N LEU A 98 3.90 -15.41 -11.32
CA LEU A 98 4.68 -14.38 -12.03
C LEU A 98 5.62 -14.93 -13.11
N LYS A 99 5.80 -16.26 -13.21
CA LYS A 99 6.58 -16.86 -14.30
C LYS A 99 5.89 -16.74 -15.66
N SER A 100 4.57 -16.53 -15.72
CA SER A 100 3.84 -16.39 -16.99
C SER A 100 4.09 -15.05 -17.70
N ASP A 101 4.20 -13.95 -16.96
CA ASP A 101 4.57 -12.64 -17.51
C ASP A 101 5.31 -11.78 -16.48
N LYS A 102 6.64 -11.86 -16.54
CA LYS A 102 7.53 -11.09 -15.67
C LYS A 102 7.50 -9.59 -15.98
N LYS A 103 7.16 -9.18 -17.20
CA LYS A 103 7.19 -7.76 -17.58
C LYS A 103 6.04 -7.01 -16.94
N PHE A 104 4.89 -7.67 -16.78
CA PHE A 104 3.69 -7.09 -16.19
C PHE A 104 3.94 -6.48 -14.80
N ILE A 105 4.63 -7.21 -13.91
CA ILE A 105 4.93 -6.73 -12.55
C ILE A 105 5.91 -5.56 -12.56
N PHE A 106 6.97 -5.59 -13.39
CA PHE A 106 7.92 -4.48 -13.45
C PHE A 106 7.30 -3.22 -14.05
N SER A 107 6.44 -3.36 -15.07
CA SER A 107 5.69 -2.23 -15.63
C SER A 107 4.74 -1.63 -14.60
N ALA A 108 4.02 -2.46 -13.83
CA ALA A 108 3.14 -1.99 -12.76
C ALA A 108 3.94 -1.28 -11.67
N SER A 109 5.05 -1.87 -11.20
CA SER A 109 5.95 -1.26 -10.21
C SER A 109 6.52 0.08 -10.67
N SER A 110 6.91 0.20 -11.95
CA SER A 110 7.41 1.48 -12.49
C SER A 110 6.34 2.57 -12.47
N GLN A 111 5.09 2.23 -12.82
CA GLN A 111 3.99 3.18 -12.77
C GLN A 111 3.57 3.52 -11.32
N ALA A 112 3.68 2.55 -10.41
CA ALA A 112 3.46 2.76 -8.99
C ALA A 112 4.50 3.73 -8.41
N GLN A 113 5.79 3.56 -8.74
CA GLN A 113 6.83 4.47 -8.29
C GLN A 113 6.55 5.92 -8.75
N LYS A 114 6.23 6.12 -10.03
CA LYS A 114 5.84 7.45 -10.54
C LYS A 114 4.65 8.05 -9.80
N ALA A 115 3.67 7.21 -9.41
CA ALA A 115 2.53 7.66 -8.63
C ALA A 115 2.95 8.14 -7.24
N VAL A 116 3.85 7.40 -6.59
CA VAL A 116 4.40 7.75 -5.28
C VAL A 116 5.21 9.03 -5.35
N ASP A 117 6.10 9.16 -6.33
CA ASP A 117 6.90 10.37 -6.55
C ASP A 117 5.99 11.58 -6.79
N TYR A 118 4.95 11.42 -7.59
CA TYR A 118 3.95 12.47 -7.82
C TYR A 118 3.25 12.89 -6.52
N LEU A 119 2.88 11.94 -5.68
CA LEU A 119 2.22 12.22 -4.40
C LEU A 119 3.16 12.94 -3.41
N PHE A 120 4.44 12.59 -3.40
CA PHE A 120 5.44 13.25 -2.56
C PHE A 120 5.79 14.66 -3.03
N SER A 121 5.69 14.94 -4.34
CA SER A 121 5.95 16.29 -4.86
C SER A 121 5.02 17.37 -4.27
N PHE A 122 3.82 17.00 -3.79
CA PHE A 122 2.94 17.92 -3.07
C PHE A 122 3.44 18.31 -1.67
N GLN A 123 4.23 17.44 -1.01
CA GLN A 123 4.83 17.75 0.28
C GLN A 123 5.99 18.73 0.10
N GLU A 124 6.84 18.51 -0.90
CA GLU A 124 7.96 19.40 -1.23
C GLU A 124 7.47 20.81 -1.61
N GLN A 125 6.35 20.90 -2.35
CA GLN A 125 5.73 22.19 -2.67
C GLN A 125 5.18 22.92 -1.43
N ALA A 126 4.71 22.18 -0.42
CA ALA A 126 4.21 22.78 0.82
C ALA A 126 5.34 23.28 1.73
N GLU A 127 6.52 22.66 1.67
CA GLU A 127 7.71 23.10 2.43
C GLU A 127 8.42 24.29 1.76
N ALA A 128 8.26 24.46 0.45
CA ALA A 128 8.85 25.56 -0.30
C ALA A 128 8.01 26.86 -0.31
N ALA A 129 6.78 26.84 0.21
CA ALA A 129 5.82 27.95 0.25
C ALA A 129 5.73 28.59 1.65
#